data_AF-A0ABD3SPY0-F1
#
_entry.id   AF-A0ABD3SPY0-F1
#
_cell.length_a   1.000
_cell.length_b   1.000
_cell.length_c   1.000
_cell.angle_alpha   90.00
_cell.angle_beta   90.00
_cell.angle_gamma   90.00
#
_symmetry.space_group_name_H-M   'P 1'
#
loop_
_entity.id
_entity.type
_entity.pdbx_description
1 polymer ?
#
loop_
_entity_poly.entity_id
_entity_poly.type
_entity_poly.pdbx_seq_one_letter_code
_entity_poly.pdbx_strand_id
1 'polypeptide(L)'
;MSPSTPIIDLDPPADEVAIEIHSGNDESINVPHKEDENKKETMTVRRLSFFSKQFDVNGDGVLDDAEMAMRNMATSGRGYLTNEQVYKMMQEQIKTHKQLFRTRRIMFVLLTLVFILALSNLGTSFAAASLAKDTTTSSNAELTNKYTNEALSTQTAAESIVFESTVIDSTDGSRRRLCTVDGDVECETNSLTTISATMCDTMITHCSRGNTVNLKRKWKNGDESSYNICPFRSGTISITGTRSRLKNSEGMRFLITKLAGGYCSITGDAVAQEVDEICEVNGDCATGLICTKNSTQVNSCKDRCDMLRFAPSRLPACYASCDHATCQAPSE
;
A
#
# COMPACT_ATOMS: atom_id res chain seq x y z
N MET A 1 -17.26 29.93 32.53
CA MET A 1 -15.85 29.50 32.70
C MET A 1 -15.45 28.83 31.41
N SER A 2 -14.74 29.56 30.55
CA SER A 2 -14.26 29.08 29.25
C SER A 2 -12.79 28.65 29.39
N PRO A 3 -12.35 27.53 28.80
CA PRO A 3 -10.94 27.20 28.81
C PRO A 3 -10.22 27.93 27.67
N SER A 4 -9.28 28.77 28.08
CA SER A 4 -8.26 29.44 27.28
C SER A 4 -7.30 28.43 26.65
N THR A 5 -7.09 28.55 25.34
CA THR A 5 -6.10 27.81 24.55
C THR A 5 -4.70 28.41 24.78
N PRO A 6 -3.63 27.61 24.91
CA PRO A 6 -2.29 28.15 25.03
C PRO A 6 -1.74 28.52 23.64
N ILE A 7 -1.21 29.74 23.57
CA ILE A 7 -0.41 30.26 22.45
C ILE A 7 0.99 29.64 22.58
N ILE A 8 1.47 28.99 21.52
CA ILE A 8 2.85 28.52 21.42
C ILE A 8 3.58 29.54 20.54
N ASP A 9 4.41 30.36 21.17
CA ASP A 9 5.43 31.17 20.51
C ASP A 9 6.50 30.23 19.94
N LEU A 10 6.69 30.27 18.62
CA LEU A 10 7.85 29.71 17.96
C LEU A 10 8.78 30.85 17.55
N ASP A 11 9.89 30.98 18.27
CA ASP A 11 11.04 31.76 17.84
C ASP A 11 11.64 31.16 16.54
N PRO A 12 12.07 31.99 15.57
CA PRO A 12 12.78 31.52 14.40
C PRO A 12 14.28 31.33 14.73
N PRO A 13 14.92 30.21 14.34
CA PRO A 13 16.37 30.14 14.36
C PRO A 13 16.92 30.96 13.19
N ALA A 14 17.63 32.03 13.53
CA ALA A 14 18.65 32.62 12.68
C ALA A 14 19.83 31.66 12.63
N ASP A 15 20.24 31.24 11.44
CA ASP A 15 21.61 30.85 11.15
C ASP A 15 21.87 31.04 9.65
N GLU A 16 22.68 32.06 9.36
CA GLU A 16 23.34 32.26 8.07
C GLU A 16 24.35 31.12 7.86
N VAL A 17 24.14 30.30 6.83
CA VAL A 17 25.16 29.41 6.31
C VAL A 17 25.72 30.02 5.03
N ALA A 18 26.92 30.60 5.16
CA ALA A 18 27.77 30.98 4.04
C ALA A 18 28.24 29.70 3.33
N ILE A 19 27.89 29.55 2.05
CA ILE A 19 28.36 28.47 1.19
C ILE A 19 29.55 29.00 0.39
N GLU A 20 30.77 28.63 0.79
CA GLU A 20 31.96 28.70 -0.07
C GLU A 20 31.86 27.60 -1.13
N ILE A 21 31.69 28.01 -2.38
CA ILE A 21 31.70 27.10 -3.53
C ILE A 21 33.17 26.88 -3.92
N HIS A 22 33.73 25.73 -3.54
CA HIS A 22 34.97 25.23 -4.11
C HIS A 22 34.70 24.73 -5.53
N SER A 23 35.24 25.45 -6.51
CA SER A 23 35.25 25.09 -7.91
C SER A 23 36.44 24.16 -8.17
N GLY A 24 36.17 22.90 -8.54
CA GLY A 24 37.23 21.97 -8.90
C GLY A 24 36.71 20.56 -9.18
N ASN A 25 36.37 20.29 -10.44
CA ASN A 25 36.89 19.15 -11.21
C ASN A 25 36.22 19.10 -12.58
N ASP A 26 37.01 19.41 -13.61
CA ASP A 26 36.71 19.19 -15.02
C ASP A 26 36.76 17.68 -15.32
N GLU A 27 35.59 17.04 -15.41
CA GLU A 27 35.46 15.77 -16.15
C GLU A 27 34.94 16.08 -17.55
N SER A 28 35.84 15.92 -18.51
CA SER A 28 35.59 16.07 -19.94
C SER A 28 34.69 14.92 -20.44
N ILE A 29 33.43 15.24 -20.69
CA ILE A 29 32.50 14.35 -21.37
C ILE A 29 32.87 14.30 -22.86
N ASN A 30 33.42 13.15 -23.26
CA ASN A 30 33.73 12.80 -24.64
C ASN A 30 32.42 12.56 -25.42
N VAL A 31 31.99 13.54 -26.22
CA VAL A 31 30.84 13.40 -27.13
C VAL A 31 31.34 12.83 -28.46
N PRO A 32 30.81 11.70 -28.95
CA PRO A 32 31.24 11.13 -30.22
C PRO A 32 30.82 12.05 -31.37
N HIS A 33 31.82 12.64 -32.04
CA HIS A 33 31.68 13.24 -33.35
C HIS A 33 31.24 12.14 -34.34
N LYS A 34 29.99 12.22 -34.80
CA LYS A 34 29.61 11.58 -36.06
C LYS A 34 30.27 12.36 -37.18
N GLU A 35 31.29 11.75 -37.76
CA GLU A 35 31.81 12.11 -39.08
C GLU A 35 30.71 11.82 -40.10
N ASP A 36 29.94 12.84 -40.48
CA ASP A 36 29.12 12.76 -41.68
C ASP A 36 30.03 12.90 -42.90
N GLU A 37 30.01 11.86 -43.70
CA GLU A 37 30.80 11.69 -44.91
C GLU A 37 30.67 12.87 -45.86
N ASN A 38 31.85 13.32 -46.27
CA ASN A 38 32.13 14.29 -47.31
C ASN A 38 31.60 13.82 -48.68
N LYS A 39 30.30 13.98 -48.91
CA LYS A 39 29.75 14.06 -50.27
C LYS A 39 29.99 15.47 -50.79
N LYS A 40 31.11 15.64 -51.51
CA LYS A 40 31.28 16.74 -52.47
C LYS A 40 30.21 16.61 -53.56
N GLU A 41 29.00 17.10 -53.27
CA GLU A 41 28.11 17.58 -54.31
C GLU A 41 28.82 18.75 -54.97
N THR A 42 29.33 18.49 -56.16
CA THR A 42 29.68 19.54 -57.10
C THR A 42 28.37 20.26 -57.44
N MET A 43 28.03 21.29 -56.65
CA MET A 43 26.96 22.21 -56.99
C MET A 43 27.28 22.73 -58.38
N THR A 44 26.50 22.28 -59.36
CA THR A 44 26.46 22.90 -60.66
C THR A 44 26.05 24.34 -60.39
N VAL A 45 26.99 25.27 -60.56
CA VAL A 45 26.79 26.71 -60.37
C VAL A 45 25.72 27.16 -61.35
N ARG A 46 24.46 27.02 -60.95
CA ARG A 46 23.32 27.53 -61.69
C ARG A 46 23.43 29.03 -61.60
N ARG A 47 23.89 29.62 -62.69
CA ARG A 47 24.06 31.05 -62.86
C ARG A 47 22.80 31.75 -62.33
N LEU A 48 22.95 32.51 -61.24
CA LEU A 48 21.85 33.28 -60.65
C LEU A 48 21.15 34.10 -61.73
N SER A 49 19.81 34.10 -61.66
CA SER A 49 19.00 34.91 -62.56
C SER A 49 19.42 36.39 -62.44
N PHE A 50 19.31 37.16 -63.52
CA PHE A 50 19.70 38.58 -63.53
C PHE A 50 19.06 39.36 -62.37
N PHE A 51 17.84 38.99 -61.99
CA PHE A 51 17.13 39.56 -60.84
C PHE A 51 17.72 39.12 -59.50
N SER A 52 18.10 37.84 -59.34
CA SER A 52 18.73 37.34 -58.11
C SER A 52 20.08 37.99 -57.81
N LYS A 53 20.85 38.33 -58.84
CA LYS A 53 22.17 38.97 -58.70
C LYS A 53 22.13 40.36 -58.05
N GLN A 54 20.96 41.01 -58.01
CA GLN A 54 20.80 42.31 -57.36
C GLN A 54 20.69 42.20 -55.83
N PHE A 55 20.41 40.99 -55.32
CA PHE A 55 20.25 40.72 -53.88
C PHE A 55 21.46 39.99 -53.29
N ASP A 56 22.41 39.58 -54.12
CA ASP A 56 23.68 38.96 -53.75
C ASP A 56 24.66 40.08 -53.37
N VAL A 57 24.74 40.39 -52.07
CA VAL A 57 25.51 41.51 -51.52
C VAL A 57 27.00 41.18 -51.47
N ASN A 58 27.33 39.92 -51.23
CA ASN A 58 28.71 39.47 -51.09
C ASN A 58 29.34 39.05 -52.44
N GLY A 59 28.54 38.87 -53.50
CA GLY A 59 28.98 38.53 -54.85
C GLY A 59 29.44 37.07 -55.00
N ASP A 60 29.08 36.19 -54.07
CA ASP A 60 29.53 34.79 -54.06
C ASP A 60 28.73 33.89 -55.02
N GLY A 61 27.64 34.42 -55.60
CA GLY A 61 26.80 33.70 -56.54
C GLY A 61 25.77 32.78 -55.90
N VAL A 62 25.55 32.85 -54.59
CA VAL A 62 24.56 32.09 -53.81
C VAL A 62 23.84 33.03 -52.83
N LEU A 63 22.51 33.09 -52.89
CA LEU A 63 21.78 33.89 -51.91
C LEU A 63 21.73 33.16 -50.57
N ASP A 64 22.22 33.79 -49.50
CA ASP A 64 22.01 33.30 -48.15
C ASP A 64 20.52 33.41 -47.74
N ASP A 65 20.14 32.84 -46.59
CA ASP A 65 18.74 32.84 -46.14
C ASP A 65 18.17 34.27 -45.99
N ALA A 66 19.00 35.25 -45.66
CA ALA A 66 18.59 36.64 -45.50
C ALA A 66 18.37 37.33 -46.87
N GLU A 67 19.29 37.13 -47.81
CA GLU A 67 19.20 37.60 -49.19
C GLU A 67 18.04 36.95 -49.93
N MET A 68 17.80 35.66 -49.69
CA MET A 68 16.65 34.93 -50.24
C MET A 68 15.33 35.46 -49.65
N ALA A 69 15.26 35.72 -48.35
CA ALA A 69 14.10 36.35 -47.72
C ALA A 69 13.86 37.76 -48.28
N MET A 70 14.91 38.56 -48.44
CA MET A 70 14.87 39.89 -49.05
C MET A 70 14.33 39.85 -50.49
N ARG A 71 14.81 38.89 -51.29
CA ARG A 71 14.32 38.67 -52.66
C ARG A 71 12.84 38.26 -52.69
N ASN A 72 12.41 37.38 -51.79
CA ASN A 72 11.02 36.91 -51.74
C ASN A 72 10.05 38.02 -51.30
N MET A 73 10.50 38.96 -50.47
CA MET A 73 9.71 40.13 -50.07
C MET A 73 9.64 41.20 -51.15
N ALA A 74 10.63 41.28 -52.05
CA ALA A 74 10.71 42.25 -53.12
C ALA A 74 9.83 41.88 -54.33
N THR A 75 8.50 41.90 -54.17
CA THR A 75 7.51 41.64 -55.24
C THR A 75 7.52 42.65 -56.38
N SER A 76 8.16 43.81 -56.22
CA SER A 76 8.16 44.90 -57.20
C SER A 76 9.15 44.69 -58.36
N GLY A 77 10.05 43.71 -58.29
CA GLY A 77 11.02 43.44 -59.36
C GLY A 77 12.11 44.50 -59.53
N ARG A 78 12.29 45.41 -58.56
CA ARG A 78 13.18 46.59 -58.70
C ARG A 78 14.60 46.43 -58.14
N GLY A 79 14.90 45.32 -57.46
CA GLY A 79 16.24 45.07 -56.91
C GLY A 79 16.57 45.78 -55.60
N TYR A 80 15.59 46.45 -54.98
CA TYR A 80 15.74 47.06 -53.66
C TYR A 80 14.46 46.89 -52.86
N LEU A 81 14.59 46.80 -51.53
CA LEU A 81 13.44 46.82 -50.63
C LEU A 81 12.99 48.25 -50.39
N THR A 82 11.68 48.45 -50.42
CA THR A 82 11.08 49.70 -49.94
C THR A 82 11.24 49.78 -48.42
N ASN A 83 11.33 50.99 -47.88
CA ASN A 83 11.50 51.21 -46.44
C ASN A 83 10.39 50.49 -45.63
N GLU A 84 9.16 50.45 -46.17
CA GLU A 84 8.02 49.72 -45.60
C GLU A 84 8.25 48.21 -45.46
N GLN A 85 8.91 47.56 -46.44
CA GLN A 85 9.22 46.13 -46.40
C GLN A 85 10.34 45.84 -45.39
N VAL A 86 11.34 46.73 -45.30
CA VAL A 86 12.41 46.62 -44.28
C VAL A 86 11.81 46.71 -42.87
N TYR A 87 10.86 47.63 -42.65
CA TYR A 87 10.15 47.72 -41.38
C TYR A 87 9.36 46.45 -41.03
N LYS A 88 8.70 45.83 -42.01
CA LYS A 88 7.97 44.56 -41.79
C LYS A 88 8.92 43.43 -41.40
N MET A 89 10.05 43.29 -42.08
CA MET A 89 11.07 42.29 -41.76
C MET A 89 11.62 42.47 -40.35
N MET A 90 11.92 43.72 -39.95
CA MET A 90 12.42 44.01 -38.60
C MET A 90 11.36 43.71 -37.52
N GLN A 91 10.10 44.03 -37.78
CA GLN A 91 9.01 43.71 -36.85
C GLN A 91 8.81 42.21 -36.66
N GLU A 92 8.97 41.42 -37.72
CA GLU A 92 8.89 39.96 -37.63
C GLU A 92 10.03 39.38 -36.79
N GLN A 93 11.27 39.83 -36.99
CA GLN A 93 12.38 39.38 -36.14
C GLN A 93 12.20 39.76 -34.67
N ILE A 94 11.71 40.97 -34.37
CA ILE A 94 11.44 41.40 -32.99
C ILE A 94 10.35 40.53 -32.35
N LYS A 95 9.31 40.13 -33.10
CA LYS A 95 8.27 39.23 -32.61
C LYS A 95 8.82 37.83 -32.32
N THR A 96 9.65 37.28 -33.22
CA THR A 96 10.27 35.97 -33.04
C THR A 96 11.23 35.96 -31.83
N HIS A 97 12.05 37.00 -31.66
CA HIS A 97 12.92 37.15 -30.50
C HIS A 97 12.13 37.24 -29.18
N LYS A 98 11.01 37.97 -29.14
CA LYS A 98 10.13 38.03 -27.95
C LYS A 98 9.54 36.68 -27.58
N GLN A 99 9.16 35.85 -28.57
CA GLN A 99 8.66 34.50 -28.31
C GLN A 99 9.76 33.59 -27.73
N LEU A 100 10.99 33.70 -28.24
CA LEU A 100 12.14 32.95 -27.72
C LEU A 100 12.51 33.33 -26.28
N PHE A 101 12.36 34.60 -25.88
CA PHE A 101 12.58 35.00 -24.49
C PHE A 101 11.52 34.44 -23.55
N ARG A 102 10.26 34.38 -23.98
CA ARG A 102 9.17 33.80 -23.19
C ARG A 102 9.35 32.30 -23.01
N THR A 103 9.75 31.58 -24.05
CA THR A 103 10.02 30.13 -23.97
C THR A 103 11.25 29.82 -23.12
N ARG A 104 12.34 30.60 -23.25
CA ARG A 104 13.52 30.46 -22.35
C ARG A 104 13.13 30.62 -20.89
N ARG A 105 12.32 31.63 -20.54
CA ARG A 105 11.85 31.84 -19.16
C ARG A 105 11.04 30.64 -18.65
N ILE A 106 10.15 30.08 -19.46
CA ILE A 106 9.36 28.90 -19.08
C ILE A 106 10.26 27.67 -18.91
N MET A 107 11.25 27.48 -19.80
CA MET A 107 12.21 26.38 -19.71
C MET A 107 13.02 26.42 -18.42
N PHE A 108 13.50 27.59 -18.01
CA PHE A 108 14.22 27.75 -16.74
C PHE A 108 13.35 27.41 -15.53
N VAL A 109 12.08 27.85 -15.52
CA VAL A 109 11.14 27.52 -14.44
C VAL A 109 10.84 26.02 -14.36
N LEU A 110 10.72 25.34 -15.50
CA LEU A 110 10.53 23.89 -15.52
C LEU A 110 11.76 23.14 -15.01
N LEU A 111 12.97 23.58 -15.39
CA LEU A 111 14.21 22.96 -14.94
C LEU A 111 14.40 23.08 -13.42
N THR A 112 14.13 24.26 -12.85
CA THR A 112 14.21 24.45 -11.40
C THR A 112 13.16 23.62 -10.66
N LEU A 113 11.95 23.50 -11.19
CA LEU A 113 10.91 22.65 -10.58
C LEU A 113 11.33 21.17 -10.59
N VAL A 114 11.85 20.67 -11.71
CA VAL A 114 12.36 19.29 -11.81
C VAL A 114 13.49 19.05 -10.80
N PHE A 115 14.40 20.00 -10.63
CA PHE A 115 15.47 19.91 -9.65
C PHE A 115 14.94 19.86 -8.20
N ILE A 116 13.97 20.70 -7.85
CA ILE A 116 13.31 20.68 -6.54
C ILE A 116 12.59 19.35 -6.31
N LEU A 117 11.94 18.80 -7.34
CA LEU A 117 11.25 17.51 -7.26
C LEU A 117 12.25 16.36 -7.04
N ALA A 118 13.40 16.40 -7.72
CA ALA A 118 14.47 15.43 -7.53
C ALA A 118 15.06 15.49 -6.11
N LEU A 119 15.33 16.70 -5.59
CA LEU A 119 15.79 16.90 -4.21
C LEU A 119 14.76 16.41 -3.18
N SER A 120 13.48 16.60 -3.46
CA SER A 120 12.39 16.13 -2.57
C SER A 120 12.37 14.60 -2.48
N ASN A 121 12.47 13.91 -3.63
CA ASN A 121 12.54 12.44 -3.69
C ASN A 121 13.82 11.89 -3.03
N LEU A 122 14.94 12.61 -3.14
CA LEU A 122 16.19 12.28 -2.48
C LEU A 122 16.06 12.42 -0.95
N GLY A 123 15.44 13.51 -0.48
CA GLY A 123 15.18 13.76 0.94
C GLY A 123 14.28 12.69 1.58
N THR A 124 13.19 12.30 0.93
CA THR A 124 12.31 11.22 1.42
C THR A 124 13.05 9.89 1.51
N SER A 125 13.92 9.59 0.53
CA SER A 125 14.72 8.36 0.53
C SER A 125 15.75 8.34 1.65
N PHE A 126 16.41 9.47 1.92
CA PHE A 126 17.36 9.60 3.02
C PHE A 126 16.68 9.50 4.39
N ALA A 127 15.52 10.13 4.57
CA ALA A 127 14.74 10.01 5.81
C ALA A 127 14.32 8.56 6.07
N ALA A 128 13.84 7.85 5.04
CA ALA A 128 13.51 6.43 5.15
C ALA A 128 14.73 5.56 5.48
N ALA A 129 15.88 5.82 4.86
CA ALA A 129 17.11 5.09 5.12
C ALA A 129 17.66 5.33 6.55
N SER A 130 17.57 6.56 7.05
CA SER A 130 17.96 6.88 8.43
C SER A 130 17.07 6.17 9.44
N LEU A 131 15.75 6.18 9.23
CA LEU A 131 14.80 5.45 10.07
C LEU A 131 15.07 3.94 10.04
N ALA A 132 15.37 3.37 8.87
CA ALA A 132 15.68 1.96 8.73
C ALA A 132 16.96 1.54 9.47
N LYS A 133 17.95 2.43 9.58
CA LYS A 133 19.20 2.17 10.32
C LYS A 133 18.98 2.05 11.83
N ASP A 134 18.03 2.81 12.36
CA ASP A 134 17.74 2.87 13.80
C ASP A 134 16.65 1.88 14.23
N THR A 135 16.02 1.18 13.27
CA THR A 135 15.09 0.08 13.51
C THR A 135 15.81 -1.27 13.43
N THR A 136 15.57 -2.16 14.41
CA THR A 136 15.99 -3.57 14.35
C THR A 136 14.78 -4.47 14.56
N THR A 137 14.75 -5.64 13.92
CA THR A 137 13.72 -6.64 14.18
C THR A 137 14.09 -7.45 15.42
N SER A 138 13.24 -7.40 16.45
CA SER A 138 13.34 -8.28 17.62
C SER A 138 13.00 -9.73 17.24
N SER A 139 13.32 -10.68 18.12
CA SER A 139 12.98 -12.11 17.97
C SER A 139 11.48 -12.36 17.76
N ASN A 140 10.65 -11.40 18.16
CA ASN A 140 9.18 -11.44 18.02
C ASN A 140 8.68 -10.77 16.73
N ALA A 141 9.55 -10.55 15.74
CA ALA A 141 9.24 -9.85 14.48
C ALA A 141 8.72 -8.40 14.65
N GLU A 142 8.94 -7.80 15.83
CA GLU A 142 8.59 -6.41 16.14
C GLU A 142 9.76 -5.49 15.77
N LEU A 143 9.48 -4.36 15.11
CA LEU A 143 10.48 -3.31 14.91
C LEU A 143 10.70 -2.56 16.22
N THR A 144 11.86 -2.78 16.84
CA THR A 144 12.30 -2.05 18.02
C THR A 144 13.39 -1.04 17.64
N ASN A 145 13.44 0.08 18.36
CA ASN A 145 14.55 1.00 18.26
C ASN A 145 15.82 0.30 18.78
N LYS A 146 16.89 0.31 17.99
CA LYS A 146 18.16 -0.34 18.32
C LYS A 146 18.79 0.16 19.63
N TYR A 147 18.54 1.41 20.00
CA TYR A 147 19.16 2.05 21.16
C TYR A 147 18.33 1.92 22.44
N THR A 148 17.00 2.07 22.34
CA THR A 148 16.13 2.04 23.52
C THR A 148 15.47 0.69 23.74
N ASN A 149 15.52 -0.23 22.76
CA ASN A 149 14.73 -1.47 22.70
C ASN A 149 13.21 -1.22 22.83
N GLU A 150 12.76 0.02 22.63
CA GLU A 150 11.34 0.35 22.64
C GLU A 150 10.72 0.02 21.28
N ALA A 151 9.49 -0.49 21.32
CA ALA A 151 8.72 -0.76 20.11
C ALA A 151 8.46 0.56 19.35
N LEU A 152 8.86 0.61 18.08
CA LEU A 152 8.54 1.75 17.24
C LEU A 152 7.08 1.63 16.79
N SER A 153 6.26 2.51 17.35
CA SER A 153 4.79 2.49 17.36
C SER A 153 4.10 2.61 15.97
N THR A 154 4.83 2.57 14.86
CA THR A 154 4.27 2.66 13.50
C THR A 154 3.91 1.31 12.88
N GLN A 155 4.26 0.19 13.51
CA GLN A 155 3.67 -1.09 13.14
C GLN A 155 2.43 -1.36 13.98
N THR A 156 1.25 -1.25 13.38
CA THR A 156 0.13 -2.13 13.75
C THR A 156 0.57 -3.55 13.42
N ALA A 157 1.40 -4.15 14.29
CA ALA A 157 1.68 -5.58 14.26
C ALA A 157 0.34 -6.27 14.50
N ALA A 158 -0.30 -6.70 13.41
CA ALA A 158 -1.51 -7.49 13.47
C ALA A 158 -1.10 -8.92 13.79
N GLU A 159 -1.13 -9.28 15.07
CA GLU A 159 -0.87 -10.65 15.49
C GLU A 159 -2.11 -11.49 15.22
N SER A 160 -1.93 -12.63 14.54
CA SER A 160 -3.02 -13.57 14.31
C SER A 160 -2.81 -14.82 15.15
N ILE A 161 -3.71 -15.08 16.09
CA ILE A 161 -3.63 -16.22 17.01
C ILE A 161 -4.67 -17.24 16.60
N VAL A 162 -4.21 -18.46 16.29
CA VAL A 162 -5.08 -19.58 15.92
C VAL A 162 -5.60 -20.24 17.19
N PHE A 163 -6.90 -20.50 17.26
CA PHE A 163 -7.52 -21.21 18.36
C PHE A 163 -8.27 -22.45 17.88
N GLU A 164 -8.38 -23.44 18.77
CA GLU A 164 -8.97 -24.75 18.48
C GLU A 164 -9.96 -25.15 19.57
N SER A 165 -10.97 -25.92 19.19
CA SER A 165 -11.91 -26.53 20.13
C SER A 165 -11.26 -27.75 20.78
N THR A 166 -11.25 -27.79 22.10
CA THR A 166 -10.64 -28.89 22.86
C THR A 166 -11.57 -29.35 23.98
N VAL A 167 -11.45 -30.63 24.37
CA VAL A 167 -12.12 -31.14 25.57
C VAL A 167 -11.13 -31.05 26.73
N ILE A 168 -11.59 -30.43 27.81
CA ILE A 168 -10.88 -30.46 29.09
C ILE A 168 -11.53 -31.57 29.91
N ASP A 169 -10.78 -32.65 30.15
CA ASP A 169 -11.24 -33.74 31.00
C ASP A 169 -11.41 -33.23 32.43
N SER A 170 -12.66 -33.21 32.89
CA SER A 170 -13.06 -32.63 34.19
C SER A 170 -12.54 -33.41 35.39
N THR A 171 -11.96 -34.60 35.18
CA THR A 171 -11.47 -35.46 36.25
C THR A 171 -10.03 -35.17 36.68
N ASP A 172 -9.22 -34.50 35.85
CA ASP A 172 -7.80 -34.27 36.17
C ASP A 172 -7.27 -32.87 35.76
N GLY A 173 -8.07 -32.03 35.07
CA GLY A 173 -7.78 -30.60 34.82
C GLY A 173 -6.48 -30.26 34.06
N SER A 174 -5.68 -31.27 33.70
CA SER A 174 -4.28 -31.10 33.29
C SER A 174 -4.00 -31.60 31.88
N ARG A 175 -4.91 -32.40 31.30
CA ARG A 175 -4.72 -33.00 29.96
C ARG A 175 -5.75 -32.47 28.96
N ARG A 176 -5.26 -31.64 28.03
CA ARG A 176 -5.98 -31.25 26.82
C ARG A 176 -5.93 -32.42 25.83
N ARG A 177 -7.09 -32.88 25.37
CA ARG A 177 -7.17 -33.74 24.18
C ARG A 177 -7.76 -32.92 23.03
N LEU A 178 -7.10 -32.98 21.87
CA LEU A 178 -7.64 -32.39 20.66
C LEU A 178 -8.89 -33.18 20.28
N CYS A 179 -9.96 -32.48 19.91
CA CYS A 179 -11.16 -33.11 19.35
C CYS A 179 -10.83 -33.68 17.97
N THR A 180 -10.41 -34.95 17.92
CA THR A 180 -10.23 -35.69 16.66
C THR A 180 -11.29 -36.77 16.56
N VAL A 181 -11.98 -36.83 15.41
CA VAL A 181 -13.08 -37.79 15.15
C VAL A 181 -12.58 -39.24 15.14
N ASP A 182 -11.28 -39.47 14.93
CA ASP A 182 -10.66 -40.80 14.94
C ASP A 182 -10.21 -41.27 16.34
N GLY A 183 -10.49 -40.50 17.39
CA GLY A 183 -10.13 -40.83 18.78
C GLY A 183 -11.36 -41.00 19.68
N ASP A 184 -11.25 -41.88 20.69
CA ASP A 184 -12.29 -42.31 21.65
C ASP A 184 -12.88 -41.20 22.57
N VAL A 185 -12.86 -39.92 22.18
CA VAL A 185 -13.33 -38.79 23.01
C VAL A 185 -14.47 -38.07 22.33
N GLU A 186 -15.69 -38.35 22.78
CA GLU A 186 -16.91 -37.64 22.37
C GLU A 186 -16.85 -36.17 22.79
N CYS A 187 -16.86 -35.27 21.81
CA CYS A 187 -16.79 -33.82 22.02
C CYS A 187 -18.15 -33.15 22.24
N GLU A 188 -19.25 -33.91 22.27
CA GLU A 188 -20.61 -33.35 22.16
C GLU A 188 -21.08 -32.52 23.36
N THR A 189 -20.50 -32.71 24.55
CA THR A 189 -21.06 -32.11 25.79
C THR A 189 -20.18 -31.06 26.46
N ASN A 190 -18.84 -31.10 26.30
CA ASN A 190 -17.91 -30.25 27.09
C ASN A 190 -16.76 -29.63 26.28
N SER A 191 -16.88 -29.55 24.96
CA SER A 191 -15.88 -28.87 24.13
C SER A 191 -15.86 -27.37 24.40
N LEU A 192 -14.69 -26.84 24.73
CA LEU A 192 -14.49 -25.43 24.94
C LEU A 192 -13.49 -24.90 23.91
N THR A 193 -13.76 -23.70 23.40
CA THR A 193 -12.83 -22.97 22.55
C THR A 193 -11.66 -22.49 23.40
N THR A 194 -10.46 -23.04 23.17
CA THR A 194 -9.31 -22.81 24.06
C THR A 194 -8.05 -22.36 23.34
N ILE A 195 -7.24 -21.57 24.06
CA ILE A 195 -5.89 -21.15 23.68
C ILE A 195 -4.93 -21.50 24.83
N SER A 196 -3.64 -21.74 24.54
CA SER A 196 -2.62 -21.91 25.57
C SER A 196 -2.48 -20.66 26.46
N ALA A 197 -2.09 -20.82 27.73
CA ALA A 197 -1.87 -19.67 28.62
C ALA A 197 -0.85 -18.69 28.06
N THR A 198 0.23 -19.18 27.43
CA THR A 198 1.26 -18.33 26.83
C THR A 198 0.69 -17.43 25.74
N MET A 199 -0.06 -18.00 24.79
CA MET A 199 -0.70 -17.23 23.71
C MET A 199 -1.80 -16.30 24.26
N CYS A 200 -2.50 -16.71 25.31
CA CYS A 200 -3.50 -15.88 25.96
C CYS A 200 -2.88 -14.66 26.67
N ASP A 201 -1.77 -14.84 27.36
CA ASP A 201 -1.03 -13.74 28.01
C ASP A 201 -0.42 -12.81 26.97
N THR A 202 0.11 -13.35 25.87
CA THR A 202 0.59 -12.59 24.70
C THR A 202 -0.55 -11.76 24.10
N MET A 203 -1.69 -12.39 23.80
CA MET A 203 -2.91 -11.73 23.29
C MET A 203 -3.35 -10.57 24.19
N ILE A 204 -3.49 -10.84 25.50
CA ILE A 204 -3.89 -9.84 26.50
C ILE A 204 -2.88 -8.69 26.53
N THR A 205 -1.58 -8.99 26.49
CA THR A 205 -0.51 -7.99 26.50
C THR A 205 -0.55 -7.11 25.26
N HIS A 206 -0.67 -7.69 24.06
CA HIS A 206 -0.77 -6.95 22.81
C HIS A 206 -2.03 -6.08 22.75
N CYS A 207 -3.17 -6.63 23.16
CA CYS A 207 -4.39 -5.85 23.30
C CYS A 207 -4.25 -4.68 24.27
N SER A 208 -3.58 -4.87 25.41
CA SER A 208 -3.38 -3.79 26.40
C SER A 208 -2.43 -2.69 25.92
N ARG A 209 -1.53 -3.00 24.99
CA ARG A 209 -0.62 -2.04 24.35
C ARG A 209 -1.25 -1.27 23.18
N GLY A 210 -2.50 -1.57 22.83
CA GLY A 210 -3.18 -0.96 21.68
C GLY A 210 -2.84 -1.61 20.33
N ASN A 211 -2.19 -2.77 20.33
CA ASN A 211 -1.89 -3.50 19.10
C ASN A 211 -3.16 -4.16 18.54
N THR A 212 -3.13 -4.44 17.23
CA THR A 212 -4.21 -5.17 16.58
C THR A 212 -4.04 -6.67 16.82
N VAL A 213 -5.08 -7.34 17.30
CA VAL A 213 -5.04 -8.79 17.54
C VAL A 213 -6.24 -9.45 16.92
N ASN A 214 -5.98 -10.39 16.02
CA ASN A 214 -6.99 -11.17 15.33
C ASN A 214 -6.95 -12.62 15.81
N LEU A 215 -8.12 -13.16 16.13
CA LEU A 215 -8.30 -14.59 16.31
C LEU A 215 -8.61 -15.25 14.99
N LYS A 216 -8.12 -16.47 14.79
CA LYS A 216 -8.43 -17.31 13.63
C LYS A 216 -8.88 -18.69 14.09
N ARG A 217 -9.97 -19.18 13.52
CA ARG A 217 -10.44 -20.56 13.68
C ARG A 217 -10.39 -21.24 12.33
N LYS A 218 -9.79 -22.42 12.28
CA LYS A 218 -9.90 -23.32 11.13
C LYS A 218 -10.96 -24.37 11.42
N TRP A 219 -11.89 -24.52 10.48
CA TRP A 219 -12.98 -25.48 10.55
C TRP A 219 -12.59 -26.78 9.84
N LYS A 220 -13.26 -27.89 10.19
CA LYS A 220 -13.05 -29.20 9.55
C LYS A 220 -13.22 -29.19 8.02
N ASN A 221 -14.08 -28.34 7.49
CA ASN A 221 -14.30 -28.23 6.04
C ASN A 221 -13.17 -27.46 5.31
N GLY A 222 -12.17 -26.96 6.06
CA GLY A 222 -11.05 -26.17 5.53
C GLY A 222 -11.28 -24.66 5.56
N ASP A 223 -12.47 -24.19 5.94
CA ASP A 223 -12.76 -22.77 6.04
C ASP A 223 -12.04 -22.14 7.23
N GLU A 224 -11.79 -20.83 7.14
CA GLU A 224 -11.13 -20.05 8.18
C GLU A 224 -11.99 -18.85 8.56
N SER A 225 -12.44 -18.79 9.82
CA SER A 225 -13.10 -17.60 10.36
C SER A 225 -12.08 -16.75 11.10
N SER A 226 -12.12 -15.43 10.89
CA SER A 226 -11.24 -14.49 11.58
C SER A 226 -12.04 -13.43 12.32
N TYR A 227 -11.66 -13.19 13.59
CA TYR A 227 -12.34 -12.26 14.48
C TYR A 227 -11.35 -11.25 15.03
N ASN A 228 -11.63 -9.97 14.83
CA ASN A 228 -10.80 -8.91 15.39
C ASN A 228 -11.19 -8.64 16.86
N ILE A 229 -10.28 -8.92 17.80
CA ILE A 229 -10.48 -8.60 19.22
C ILE A 229 -10.11 -7.15 19.51
N CYS A 230 -8.94 -6.73 19.01
CA CYS A 230 -8.28 -5.48 19.38
C CYS A 230 -7.93 -4.68 18.13
N PRO A 231 -8.23 -3.37 18.06
CA PRO A 231 -8.53 -2.49 19.19
C PRO A 231 -9.95 -2.66 19.76
N PHE A 232 -10.06 -2.64 21.09
CA PHE A 232 -11.34 -2.68 21.79
C PHE A 232 -11.80 -1.27 22.20
N ARG A 233 -13.10 -1.00 22.08
CA ARG A 233 -13.71 0.29 22.44
C ARG A 233 -14.04 0.40 23.92
N SER A 234 -14.42 -0.71 24.53
CA SER A 234 -14.84 -0.77 25.93
C SER A 234 -14.61 -2.15 26.49
N GLY A 235 -14.33 -2.26 27.78
CA GLY A 235 -14.07 -3.54 28.42
C GLY A 235 -13.08 -3.43 29.57
N THR A 236 -12.80 -4.57 30.19
CA THR A 236 -11.82 -4.73 31.24
C THR A 236 -10.86 -5.84 30.84
N ILE A 237 -9.59 -5.48 30.64
CA ILE A 237 -8.50 -6.46 30.55
C ILE A 237 -8.05 -6.78 31.96
N SER A 238 -8.04 -8.06 32.32
CA SER A 238 -7.43 -8.53 33.55
C SER A 238 -6.12 -9.23 33.23
N ILE A 239 -5.01 -8.58 33.56
CA ILE A 239 -3.66 -9.14 33.35
C ILE A 239 -3.43 -10.31 34.31
N THR A 240 -3.76 -10.12 35.58
CA THR A 240 -3.57 -11.09 36.67
C THR A 240 -4.84 -11.85 37.05
N GLY A 241 -6.01 -11.36 36.67
CA GLY A 241 -7.26 -12.00 37.03
C GLY A 241 -7.66 -13.11 36.06
N THR A 242 -8.72 -13.81 36.45
CA THR A 242 -9.20 -14.99 35.74
C THR A 242 -10.07 -14.66 34.54
N ARG A 243 -10.49 -13.41 34.34
CA ARG A 243 -11.50 -13.06 33.34
C ARG A 243 -11.29 -11.66 32.73
N SER A 244 -11.19 -11.60 31.41
CA SER A 244 -11.17 -10.38 30.61
C SER A 244 -12.44 -10.27 29.76
N ARG A 245 -13.02 -9.07 29.70
CA ARG A 245 -14.26 -8.77 28.96
C ARG A 245 -13.96 -7.65 28.00
N LEU A 246 -14.04 -7.89 26.70
CA LEU A 246 -13.67 -6.91 25.67
C LEU A 246 -14.85 -6.71 24.72
N LYS A 247 -15.01 -5.48 24.23
CA LYS A 247 -15.95 -5.14 23.17
C LYS A 247 -15.17 -4.43 22.07
N ASN A 248 -15.09 -5.03 20.89
CA ASN A 248 -14.29 -4.50 19.80
C ASN A 248 -14.93 -3.25 19.15
N SER A 249 -14.30 -2.72 18.10
CA SER A 249 -14.80 -1.58 17.33
C SER A 249 -16.16 -1.82 16.66
N GLU A 250 -16.45 -3.06 16.29
CA GLU A 250 -17.69 -3.51 15.66
C GLU A 250 -18.81 -3.78 16.69
N GLY A 251 -18.48 -3.70 17.98
CA GLY A 251 -19.42 -3.91 19.07
C GLY A 251 -19.57 -5.38 19.49
N MET A 252 -18.76 -6.29 18.92
CA MET A 252 -18.74 -7.69 19.28
C MET A 252 -18.10 -7.90 20.65
N ARG A 253 -18.72 -8.75 21.47
CA ARG A 253 -18.27 -9.03 22.85
C ARG A 253 -17.42 -10.29 22.89
N PHE A 254 -16.24 -10.17 23.51
CA PHE A 254 -15.33 -11.26 23.78
C PHE A 254 -15.18 -11.45 25.29
N LEU A 255 -15.18 -12.71 25.70
CA LEU A 255 -14.98 -13.14 27.06
C LEU A 255 -13.85 -14.15 27.12
N ILE A 256 -12.73 -13.73 27.68
CA ILE A 256 -11.53 -14.54 27.83
C ILE A 256 -11.43 -14.95 29.29
N THR A 257 -11.45 -16.25 29.57
CA THR A 257 -11.39 -16.77 30.95
C THR A 257 -10.20 -17.72 31.11
N LYS A 258 -9.28 -17.40 32.02
CA LYS A 258 -8.17 -18.30 32.38
C LYS A 258 -8.71 -19.50 33.17
N LEU A 259 -8.38 -20.70 32.73
CA LEU A 259 -8.80 -21.97 33.32
C LEU A 259 -7.67 -22.56 34.18
N ALA A 260 -8.04 -23.29 35.22
CA ALA A 260 -7.10 -24.13 35.98
C ALA A 260 -6.56 -25.21 35.03
N GLY A 261 -5.26 -25.19 34.76
CA GLY A 261 -4.63 -26.03 33.72
C GLY A 261 -3.77 -25.26 32.72
N GLY A 262 -3.70 -23.93 32.82
CA GLY A 262 -2.83 -23.13 31.94
C GLY A 262 -3.41 -22.94 30.53
N TYR A 263 -4.73 -22.82 30.43
CA TYR A 263 -5.44 -22.52 29.20
C TYR A 263 -6.36 -21.31 29.39
N CYS A 264 -6.75 -20.67 28.29
CA CYS A 264 -7.79 -19.67 28.28
C CYS A 264 -8.95 -20.12 27.41
N SER A 265 -10.16 -20.02 27.95
CA SER A 265 -11.39 -20.12 27.18
C SER A 265 -11.71 -18.78 26.53
N ILE A 266 -12.16 -18.81 25.28
CA ILE A 266 -12.68 -17.64 24.58
C ILE A 266 -14.14 -17.91 24.23
N THR A 267 -15.02 -17.03 24.67
CA THR A 267 -16.47 -17.11 24.46
C THR A 267 -17.04 -15.72 24.17
N GLY A 268 -18.32 -15.64 23.83
CA GLY A 268 -19.03 -14.39 23.59
C GLY A 268 -19.59 -14.29 22.18
N ASP A 269 -20.41 -13.27 21.94
CA ASP A 269 -21.15 -13.08 20.70
C ASP A 269 -20.25 -13.10 19.46
N ALA A 270 -19.01 -12.62 19.60
CA ALA A 270 -18.09 -12.50 18.47
C ALA A 270 -17.64 -13.86 17.89
N VAL A 271 -17.64 -14.91 18.71
CA VAL A 271 -17.14 -16.24 18.34
C VAL A 271 -18.30 -17.21 18.14
N ALA A 272 -19.50 -16.84 18.59
CA ALA A 272 -20.72 -17.60 18.40
C ALA A 272 -21.23 -17.45 16.96
N GLN A 273 -21.60 -18.57 16.35
CA GLN A 273 -22.07 -18.68 14.99
C GLN A 273 -23.58 -18.40 14.90
N GLU A 274 -23.99 -17.67 13.88
CA GLU A 274 -25.38 -17.34 13.57
C GLU A 274 -26.10 -18.49 12.84
N VAL A 275 -27.37 -18.29 12.49
CA VAL A 275 -28.17 -19.30 11.77
C VAL A 275 -27.52 -19.62 10.42
N ASP A 276 -27.49 -20.90 10.05
CA ASP A 276 -26.89 -21.45 8.83
C ASP A 276 -25.35 -21.31 8.74
N GLU A 277 -24.68 -20.79 9.77
CA GLU A 277 -23.22 -20.79 9.86
C GLU A 277 -22.67 -22.15 10.33
N ILE A 278 -21.43 -22.44 9.95
CA ILE A 278 -20.75 -23.72 10.20
C ILE A 278 -20.51 -23.90 11.70
N CYS A 279 -20.79 -25.09 12.22
CA CYS A 279 -20.51 -25.43 13.60
C CYS A 279 -19.92 -26.84 13.71
N GLU A 280 -19.19 -27.09 14.80
CA GLU A 280 -18.68 -28.42 15.13
C GLU A 280 -19.33 -28.97 16.40
N VAL A 281 -19.74 -28.08 17.30
CA VAL A 281 -20.33 -28.40 18.61
C VAL A 281 -21.43 -27.39 18.96
N ASN A 282 -22.36 -27.77 19.84
CA ASN A 282 -23.46 -26.86 20.25
C ASN A 282 -22.98 -25.55 20.86
N GLY A 283 -21.82 -25.56 21.53
CA GLY A 283 -21.21 -24.35 22.11
C GLY A 283 -20.68 -23.35 21.07
N ASP A 284 -20.58 -23.75 19.80
CA ASP A 284 -20.20 -22.83 18.71
C ASP A 284 -21.35 -21.91 18.31
N CYS A 285 -22.60 -22.31 18.55
CA CYS A 285 -23.76 -21.57 18.07
C CYS A 285 -24.20 -20.46 19.04
N ALA A 286 -24.82 -19.41 18.49
CA ALA A 286 -25.47 -18.37 19.28
C ALA A 286 -26.55 -18.94 20.21
N THR A 287 -26.86 -18.20 21.27
CA THR A 287 -27.83 -18.66 22.28
C THR A 287 -29.18 -18.97 21.65
N GLY A 288 -29.69 -20.18 21.90
CA GLY A 288 -30.96 -20.65 21.35
C GLY A 288 -30.84 -21.38 20.01
N LEU A 289 -29.63 -21.56 19.48
CA LEU A 289 -29.35 -22.39 18.32
C LEU A 289 -28.68 -23.69 18.74
N ILE A 290 -28.86 -24.73 17.93
CA ILE A 290 -28.25 -26.05 18.10
C ILE A 290 -27.40 -26.38 16.87
N CYS A 291 -26.25 -27.00 17.10
CA CYS A 291 -25.37 -27.44 16.03
C CYS A 291 -25.90 -28.76 15.49
N THR A 292 -26.50 -28.74 14.30
CA THR A 292 -27.11 -29.94 13.72
C THR A 292 -26.75 -30.10 12.25
N LYS A 293 -26.60 -31.36 11.84
CA LYS A 293 -26.36 -31.69 10.43
C LYS A 293 -27.70 -31.95 9.75
N ASN A 294 -28.21 -30.94 9.04
CA ASN A 294 -29.45 -31.07 8.28
C ASN A 294 -29.18 -31.77 6.94
N SER A 295 -29.64 -33.02 6.80
CA SER A 295 -29.46 -33.82 5.58
C SER A 295 -30.05 -33.14 4.34
N THR A 296 -31.12 -32.35 4.48
CA THR A 296 -31.73 -31.60 3.38
C THR A 296 -30.81 -30.51 2.86
N GLN A 297 -30.15 -29.76 3.76
CA GLN A 297 -29.17 -28.74 3.38
C GLN A 297 -27.92 -29.37 2.76
N VAL A 298 -27.41 -30.46 3.35
CA VAL A 298 -26.25 -31.18 2.82
C VAL A 298 -26.54 -31.71 1.41
N ASN A 299 -27.71 -32.31 1.18
CA ASN A 299 -28.09 -32.81 -0.14
C ASN A 299 -28.30 -31.68 -1.13
N SER A 300 -28.98 -30.59 -0.74
CA SER A 300 -29.12 -29.42 -1.60
C SER A 300 -27.77 -28.82 -2.00
N CYS A 301 -26.79 -28.79 -1.08
CA CYS A 301 -25.43 -28.35 -1.38
C CYS A 301 -24.74 -29.30 -2.38
N LYS A 302 -24.87 -30.62 -2.20
CA LYS A 302 -24.34 -31.63 -3.12
C LYS A 302 -24.97 -31.53 -4.50
N ASP A 303 -26.28 -31.33 -4.59
CA ASP A 303 -26.99 -31.13 -5.86
C ASP A 303 -26.44 -29.90 -6.62
N ARG A 304 -26.10 -28.81 -5.91
CA ARG A 304 -25.43 -27.66 -6.54
C ARG A 304 -24.02 -28.01 -7.04
N CYS A 305 -23.26 -28.81 -6.28
CA CYS A 305 -21.96 -29.29 -6.71
C CYS A 305 -22.05 -30.14 -7.99
N ASP A 306 -23.11 -30.95 -8.15
CA ASP A 306 -23.42 -31.70 -9.38
C ASP A 306 -23.76 -30.79 -10.57
N MET A 307 -24.44 -29.67 -10.32
CA MET A 307 -24.77 -28.69 -11.38
C MET A 307 -23.56 -27.88 -11.86
N LEU A 308 -22.53 -27.75 -11.02
CA LEU A 308 -21.31 -27.04 -11.37
C LEU A 308 -20.47 -27.91 -12.31
N ARG A 309 -20.09 -27.34 -13.46
CA ARG A 309 -19.23 -28.01 -14.46
C ARG A 309 -17.77 -28.06 -14.00
N PHE A 310 -17.51 -28.78 -12.91
CA PHE A 310 -16.17 -29.01 -12.41
C PHE A 310 -15.46 -30.14 -13.18
N ALA A 311 -14.13 -30.07 -13.23
CA ALA A 311 -13.34 -31.23 -13.57
C ALA A 311 -13.61 -32.35 -12.54
N PRO A 312 -13.60 -33.64 -12.92
CA PRO A 312 -13.89 -34.75 -12.00
C PRO A 312 -13.04 -34.74 -10.73
N SER A 313 -11.83 -34.19 -10.79
CA SER A 313 -10.92 -34.06 -9.64
C SER A 313 -11.36 -33.05 -8.57
N ARG A 314 -12.24 -32.09 -8.91
CA ARG A 314 -12.69 -31.04 -7.97
C ARG A 314 -14.03 -31.36 -7.31
N LEU A 315 -14.78 -32.31 -7.85
CA LEU A 315 -16.06 -32.73 -7.30
C LEU A 315 -15.96 -33.29 -5.86
N PRO A 316 -14.96 -34.12 -5.51
CA PRO A 316 -14.81 -34.61 -4.14
C PRO A 316 -14.58 -33.49 -3.12
N ALA A 317 -13.83 -32.46 -3.48
CA ALA A 317 -13.59 -31.31 -2.61
C ALA A 317 -14.87 -30.49 -2.38
N CYS A 318 -15.72 -30.34 -3.40
CA CYS A 318 -17.02 -29.69 -3.27
C CYS A 318 -17.98 -30.46 -2.36
N TYR A 319 -18.03 -31.79 -2.50
CA TYR A 319 -18.84 -32.62 -1.60
C TYR A 319 -18.34 -32.61 -0.16
N ALA A 320 -17.03 -32.62 0.03
CA ALA A 320 -16.45 -32.50 1.37
C ALA A 320 -16.82 -31.16 2.01
N SER A 321 -16.84 -30.06 1.25
CA SER A 321 -17.26 -28.76 1.78
C SER A 321 -18.75 -28.69 2.11
N CYS A 322 -19.60 -29.57 1.57
CA CYS A 322 -21.02 -29.65 1.91
C CYS A 322 -21.31 -30.46 3.18
N ASP A 323 -20.37 -31.28 3.65
CA ASP A 323 -20.63 -32.29 4.69
C ASP A 323 -20.34 -31.79 6.12
N HIS A 324 -20.85 -30.60 6.46
CA HIS A 324 -20.66 -29.98 7.78
C HIS A 324 -22.00 -29.76 8.52
N ALA A 325 -21.93 -29.60 9.84
CA ALA A 325 -23.08 -29.19 10.64
C ALA A 325 -23.21 -27.66 10.60
N THR A 326 -24.44 -27.17 10.74
CA THR A 326 -24.73 -25.73 10.80
C THR A 326 -25.56 -25.40 12.05
N CYS A 327 -25.49 -24.16 12.50
CA CYS A 327 -26.31 -23.68 13.60
C CYS A 327 -27.75 -23.49 13.11
N GLN A 328 -28.67 -24.22 13.73
CA GLN A 328 -30.09 -24.22 13.39
C GLN A 328 -30.94 -23.87 14.61
N ALA A 329 -32.11 -23.28 14.37
CA ALA A 329 -33.11 -23.20 15.42
C ALA A 329 -33.54 -24.62 15.84
N PRO A 330 -33.76 -24.89 17.14
CA PRO A 330 -34.26 -26.18 17.59
C PRO A 330 -35.59 -26.47 16.89
N SER A 331 -35.69 -27.61 16.21
CA SER A 331 -36.94 -28.06 15.62
C SER A 331 -37.92 -28.36 16.74
N GLU A 332 -39.01 -27.59 16.82
CA GLU A 332 -40.17 -27.86 17.69
C GLU A 332 -40.85 -29.19 17.35
#